data_AF-A0A8X8YJB0-F1
#
_entry.id   AF-A0A8X8YJB0-F1
#
_cell.length_a   1.000
_cell.length_b   1.000
_cell.length_c   1.000
_cell.angle_alpha   90.00
_cell.angle_beta   90.00
_cell.angle_gamma   90.00
#
_symmetry.space_group_name_H-M   'P 1'
#
loop_
_entity.id
_entity.type
_entity.pdbx_description
1 polymer ?
#
loop_
_entity_poly.entity_id
_entity_poly.type
_entity_poly.pdbx_seq_one_letter_code
_entity_poly.pdbx_strand_id
1 'polypeptide(L)'
;MTQKWFTNLSIMQGILDVFSRSDLEIIKQLSETPKEGQDLYLFSGEVRQQGVHECLHRDLMVGFGNWEFGPMDISDPFPNKDGSVHLWQGYEDKYIPYKLNRYLSEQLPWIKYHEVPDAGHLLLYNATLSEAVFRALVSS
;
A
#
# COMPACT_ATOMS: atom_id res chain seq x y z
N MET A 1 16.33 27.79 16.18
CA MET A 1 14.96 27.72 15.64
C MET A 1 14.70 26.30 15.17
N THR A 2 13.92 25.51 15.91
CA THR A 2 13.52 24.15 15.50
C THR A 2 12.06 23.93 15.89
N GLN A 3 11.16 24.76 15.36
CA GLN A 3 9.73 24.55 15.53
C GLN A 3 9.28 23.58 14.45
N LYS A 4 8.86 22.37 14.86
CA LYS A 4 8.22 21.41 13.96
C LYS A 4 6.76 21.82 13.81
N TRP A 5 6.41 22.31 12.63
CA TRP A 5 5.06 22.77 12.29
C TRP A 5 4.09 21.62 12.02
N PHE A 6 4.61 20.42 11.78
CA PHE A 6 3.83 19.23 11.45
C PHE A 6 4.30 18.05 12.31
N THR A 7 3.35 17.29 12.83
CA THR A 7 3.60 16.00 13.47
C THR A 7 4.14 15.04 12.41
N ASN A 8 5.31 14.46 12.63
CA ASN A 8 5.81 13.39 11.76
C ASN A 8 4.83 12.21 11.77
N LEU A 9 4.71 11.48 10.67
CA LEU A 9 3.98 10.20 10.63
C LEU A 9 4.44 9.30 11.79
N SER A 10 3.51 8.66 12.50
CA SER A 10 3.80 7.85 13.69
C SER A 10 4.86 6.77 13.44
N ILE A 11 4.87 6.18 12.25
CA ILE A 11 5.89 5.21 11.79
C ILE A 11 7.29 5.83 11.84
N MET A 12 7.44 7.08 11.40
CA MET A 12 8.72 7.79 11.40
C MET A 12 9.20 8.14 12.82
N GLN A 13 8.35 7.93 13.83
CA GLN A 13 8.68 8.08 15.24
C GLN A 13 8.93 6.73 15.92
N GLY A 14 8.92 5.61 15.16
CA GLY A 14 9.11 4.26 15.68
C GLY A 14 7.87 3.69 16.38
N ILE A 15 6.71 4.32 16.22
CA ILE A 15 5.44 3.81 16.77
C ILE A 15 4.91 2.74 15.82
N LEU A 16 4.91 1.49 16.28
CA LEU A 16 4.56 0.32 15.46
C LEU A 16 3.13 -0.21 15.70
N ASP A 17 2.34 0.42 16.58
CA ASP A 17 0.98 -0.02 16.92
C ASP A 17 0.02 -0.08 15.72
N VAL A 18 0.36 0.67 14.68
CA VAL A 18 -0.29 0.75 13.35
C VAL A 18 -0.03 -0.48 12.46
N PHE A 19 0.81 -1.41 12.87
CA PHE A 19 1.08 -2.64 12.13
C PHE A 19 0.33 -3.84 12.71
N SER A 20 -0.13 -4.74 11.85
CA SER A 20 -0.68 -6.03 12.28
C SER A 20 0.41 -6.93 12.85
N ARG A 21 0.02 -8.11 13.36
CA ARG A 21 1.03 -9.10 13.77
C ARG A 21 1.87 -9.57 12.59
N SER A 22 1.25 -9.87 11.45
CA SER A 22 1.95 -10.31 10.24
C SER A 22 2.88 -9.23 9.69
N ASP A 23 2.49 -7.95 9.77
CA ASP A 23 3.35 -6.82 9.40
C ASP A 23 4.62 -6.76 10.27
N LEU A 24 4.49 -6.96 11.59
CA LEU A 24 5.62 -6.95 12.51
C LEU A 24 6.58 -8.13 12.25
N GLU A 25 6.05 -9.31 11.92
CA GLU A 25 6.84 -10.48 11.54
C GLU A 25 7.63 -10.21 10.25
N ILE A 26 7.01 -9.57 9.26
CA ILE A 26 7.66 -9.12 8.02
C ILE A 26 8.77 -8.10 8.32
N ILE A 27 8.49 -7.05 9.10
CA ILE A 27 9.48 -6.03 9.46
C ILE A 27 10.70 -6.68 10.14
N LYS A 28 10.46 -7.66 11.03
CA LYS A 28 11.53 -8.40 11.68
C LYS A 28 12.37 -9.19 10.66
N GLN A 29 11.75 -9.94 9.76
CA GLN A 29 12.46 -10.69 8.71
C GLN A 29 13.30 -9.78 7.80
N LEU A 30 12.75 -8.61 7.42
CA LEU A 30 13.45 -7.62 6.62
C LEU A 30 14.63 -7.01 7.38
N SER A 31 14.51 -6.83 8.70
CA SER A 31 15.60 -6.34 9.56
C SER A 31 16.74 -7.34 9.74
N GLU A 32 16.45 -8.64 9.71
CA GLU A 32 17.41 -9.72 9.92
C GLU A 32 18.24 -10.03 8.67
N THR A 33 17.86 -9.48 7.51
CA THR A 33 18.60 -9.62 6.25
C THR A 33 19.38 -8.33 5.99
N PRO A 34 20.68 -8.23 6.36
CA PRO A 34 21.45 -7.04 6.08
C PRO A 34 21.70 -7.01 4.57
N LYS A 35 20.94 -6.19 3.85
CA LYS A 35 21.37 -5.73 2.53
C LYS A 35 22.23 -4.49 2.78
N GLU A 36 23.48 -4.50 2.32
CA GLU A 36 24.35 -3.32 2.37
C GLU A 36 23.57 -2.09 1.86
N GLY A 37 23.39 -1.08 2.71
CA GLY A 37 22.68 0.16 2.38
C GLY A 37 21.18 0.22 2.69
N GLN A 38 20.59 -0.82 3.30
CA GLN A 38 19.18 -0.81 3.73
C GLN A 38 19.11 -0.82 5.26
N ASP A 39 19.34 0.34 5.87
CA ASP A 39 18.82 0.57 7.22
C ASP A 39 17.31 0.31 7.21
N LEU A 40 16.74 -0.02 8.37
CA LEU A 40 15.29 -0.16 8.60
C LEU A 40 14.49 1.15 8.35
N TYR A 41 15.04 2.07 7.56
CA TYR A 41 14.31 2.93 6.64
C TYR A 41 14.10 2.17 5.33
N LEU A 42 12.96 1.49 5.20
CA LEU A 42 12.56 0.70 4.02
C LEU A 42 12.74 1.37 2.64
N PHE A 43 13.14 2.65 2.51
CA PHE A 43 13.15 3.42 1.26
C PHE A 43 14.14 4.60 1.15
N SER A 44 14.99 4.90 2.14
CA SER A 44 15.48 6.30 2.27
C SER A 44 16.54 6.77 1.25
N GLY A 45 17.29 5.87 0.61
CA GLY A 45 18.30 6.25 -0.38
C GLY A 45 17.76 6.31 -1.81
N GLU A 46 17.10 5.24 -2.26
CA GLU A 46 16.69 5.08 -3.66
C GLU A 46 15.42 5.87 -3.99
N VAL A 47 14.49 6.00 -3.05
CA VAL A 47 13.19 6.64 -3.31
C VAL A 47 13.30 8.15 -3.48
N ARG A 48 14.47 8.75 -3.21
CA ARG A 48 14.73 10.19 -3.38
C ARG A 48 15.68 10.52 -4.53
N GLN A 49 15.96 9.57 -5.42
CA GLN A 49 16.89 9.75 -6.54
C GLN A 49 16.50 10.94 -7.45
N GLN A 50 15.20 11.25 -7.56
CA GLN A 50 14.70 12.37 -8.37
C GLN A 50 14.63 13.71 -7.59
N GLY A 51 15.10 13.73 -6.35
CA GLY A 51 15.08 14.90 -5.48
C GLY A 51 13.79 15.05 -4.66
N VAL A 52 13.84 15.91 -3.65
CA VAL A 52 12.76 16.06 -2.65
C VAL A 52 11.44 16.54 -3.29
N HIS A 53 11.53 17.41 -4.30
CA HIS A 53 10.34 17.92 -4.97
C HIS A 53 9.57 16.81 -5.68
N GLU A 54 10.27 16.02 -6.50
CA GLU A 54 9.68 14.98 -7.33
C GLU A 54 9.12 13.83 -6.52
N CYS A 55 9.78 13.49 -5.41
CA CYS A 55 9.39 12.37 -4.58
C CYS A 55 8.42 12.82 -3.48
N LEU A 56 8.84 13.70 -2.56
CA LEU A 56 8.03 14.01 -1.37
C LEU A 56 6.92 15.03 -1.65
N HIS A 57 7.22 16.13 -2.36
CA HIS A 57 6.21 17.17 -2.56
C HIS A 57 5.08 16.70 -3.47
N ARG A 58 5.40 15.98 -4.56
CA ARG A 58 4.36 15.40 -5.43
C ARG A 58 3.52 14.38 -4.69
N ASP A 59 4.10 13.48 -3.90
CA ASP A 59 3.33 12.51 -3.11
C ASP A 59 2.35 13.21 -2.17
N LEU A 60 2.77 14.30 -1.51
CA LEU A 60 1.88 15.10 -0.66
C LEU A 60 0.78 15.80 -1.47
N MET A 61 1.11 16.37 -2.64
CA MET A 61 0.10 17.02 -3.50
C MET A 61 -0.92 16.02 -4.03
N VAL A 62 -0.50 14.80 -4.39
CA VAL A 62 -1.38 13.73 -4.88
C VAL A 62 -2.23 13.17 -3.73
N GLY A 63 -1.61 12.87 -2.58
CA GLY A 63 -2.27 12.23 -1.44
C GLY A 63 -3.20 13.14 -0.64
N PHE A 64 -2.92 14.45 -0.58
CA PHE A 64 -3.72 15.45 0.16
C PHE A 64 -4.36 16.52 -0.73
N GLY A 65 -4.21 16.40 -2.05
CA GLY A 65 -4.86 17.28 -3.01
C GLY A 65 -6.37 17.05 -3.08
N ASN A 66 -7.08 18.03 -3.62
CA ASN A 66 -8.49 17.86 -3.95
C ASN A 66 -8.59 17.16 -5.30
N TRP A 67 -9.34 16.05 -5.33
CA TRP A 67 -9.65 15.32 -6.54
C TRP A 67 -11.06 15.69 -7.02
N GLU A 68 -11.22 15.87 -8.33
CA GLU A 68 -12.52 16.18 -8.95
C GLU A 68 -13.42 14.94 -9.10
N PHE A 69 -12.91 13.77 -8.74
CA PHE A 69 -13.61 12.49 -8.80
C PHE A 69 -13.26 11.63 -7.57
N GLY A 70 -14.20 10.79 -7.16
CA GLY A 70 -13.99 9.73 -6.17
C GLY A 70 -13.71 8.38 -6.83
N PRO A 71 -13.30 7.36 -6.06
CA PRO A 71 -13.02 6.03 -6.58
C PRO A 71 -14.21 5.39 -7.32
N MET A 72 -15.44 5.70 -6.90
CA MET A 72 -16.66 5.17 -7.51
C MET A 72 -17.05 5.85 -8.83
N ASP A 73 -16.48 7.02 -9.13
CA ASP A 73 -16.76 7.75 -10.38
C ASP A 73 -15.93 7.22 -11.57
N ILE A 74 -15.06 6.24 -11.30
CA ILE A 74 -14.21 5.61 -12.32
C ILE A 74 -15.07 4.66 -13.17
N SER A 75 -15.24 5.03 -14.44
CA SER A 75 -15.91 4.18 -15.44
C SER A 75 -15.15 2.89 -15.68
N ASP A 76 -15.87 1.82 -16.01
CA ASP A 76 -15.29 0.53 -16.39
C ASP A 76 -14.25 0.69 -17.51
N PRO A 77 -12.96 0.43 -17.24
CA PRO A 77 -11.90 0.54 -18.24
C PRO A 77 -11.91 -0.62 -19.25
N PHE A 78 -12.73 -1.67 -19.01
CA PHE A 78 -12.83 -2.88 -19.83
C PHE A 78 -14.26 -3.07 -20.39
N PRO A 79 -14.75 -2.15 -21.25
CA PRO A 79 -16.13 -2.20 -21.74
C PRO A 79 -16.45 -3.46 -22.56
N ASN A 80 -15.44 -4.12 -23.12
CA ASN A 80 -15.57 -5.36 -23.87
C ASN A 80 -15.48 -6.62 -23.00
N LYS A 81 -15.38 -6.46 -21.67
CA LYS A 81 -15.18 -7.55 -20.70
C LYS A 81 -13.93 -8.39 -20.99
N ASP A 82 -12.91 -7.74 -21.53
CA ASP A 82 -11.61 -8.29 -21.89
C ASP A 82 -10.55 -8.10 -20.79
N GLY A 83 -10.95 -7.57 -19.63
CA GLY A 83 -10.06 -7.38 -18.50
C GLY A 83 -10.77 -7.15 -17.18
N SER A 84 -9.95 -7.04 -16.13
CA SER A 84 -10.38 -6.75 -14.76
C SER A 84 -9.23 -6.17 -13.96
N VAL A 85 -9.54 -5.37 -12.94
CA VAL A 85 -8.56 -4.94 -11.93
C VAL A 85 -8.61 -5.89 -10.74
N HIS A 86 -7.46 -6.35 -10.26
CA HIS A 86 -7.40 -7.17 -9.03
C HIS A 86 -7.04 -6.29 -7.83
N LEU A 87 -7.87 -6.30 -6.80
CA LEU A 87 -7.65 -5.56 -5.56
C LEU A 87 -7.39 -6.53 -4.41
N TRP A 88 -6.18 -6.51 -3.86
CA TRP A 88 -5.78 -7.38 -2.75
C TRP A 88 -5.72 -6.59 -1.44
N GLN A 89 -6.36 -7.10 -0.40
CA GLN A 89 -6.49 -6.43 0.89
C GLN A 89 -6.17 -7.38 2.04
N GLY A 90 -5.27 -6.96 2.93
CA GLY A 90 -5.08 -7.63 4.22
C GLY A 90 -6.25 -7.34 5.15
N TYR A 91 -6.88 -8.36 5.71
CA TYR A 91 -8.01 -8.18 6.63
C TYR A 91 -7.58 -7.49 7.95
N GLU A 92 -6.34 -7.71 8.37
CA GLU A 92 -5.75 -7.09 9.57
C GLU A 92 -5.05 -5.74 9.28
N ASP A 93 -5.21 -5.18 8.08
CA ASP A 93 -4.65 -3.86 7.74
C ASP A 93 -5.28 -2.78 8.63
N LYS A 94 -4.43 -2.08 9.37
CA LYS A 94 -4.81 -1.00 10.29
C LYS A 94 -4.73 0.40 9.67
N TYR A 95 -4.16 0.53 8.48
CA TYR A 95 -4.14 1.78 7.71
C TYR A 95 -5.39 1.93 6.87
N ILE A 96 -5.73 0.89 6.11
CA ILE A 96 -6.85 0.90 5.17
C ILE A 96 -7.90 -0.11 5.64
N PRO A 97 -9.07 0.34 6.15
CA PRO A 97 -10.11 -0.57 6.59
C PRO A 97 -10.62 -1.42 5.43
N TYR A 98 -10.57 -2.76 5.56
CA TYR A 98 -11.02 -3.69 4.50
C TYR A 98 -12.44 -3.40 4.00
N LYS A 99 -13.31 -2.88 4.88
CA LYS A 99 -14.70 -2.54 4.57
C LYS A 99 -14.82 -1.54 3.42
N LEU A 100 -13.85 -0.61 3.30
CA LEU A 100 -13.81 0.36 2.21
C LEU A 100 -13.62 -0.36 0.87
N ASN A 101 -12.60 -1.22 0.78
CA ASN A 101 -12.27 -1.92 -0.46
C ASN A 101 -13.32 -2.97 -0.83
N ARG A 102 -13.93 -3.62 0.17
CA ARG A 102 -15.10 -4.48 -0.04
C ARG A 102 -16.25 -3.69 -0.67
N TYR A 103 -16.61 -2.55 -0.09
CA TYR A 103 -17.68 -1.69 -0.62
C TYR A 103 -17.36 -1.21 -2.05
N LEU A 104 -16.13 -0.77 -2.33
CA LEU A 104 -15.73 -0.37 -3.67
C LEU A 104 -15.88 -1.51 -4.69
N SER A 105 -15.52 -2.74 -4.33
CA SER A 105 -15.68 -3.90 -5.22
C SER A 105 -17.14 -4.26 -5.50
N GLU A 106 -18.05 -3.97 -4.58
CA GLU A 106 -19.50 -4.15 -4.80
C GLU A 106 -20.05 -3.09 -5.77
N GLN A 107 -19.50 -1.87 -5.74
CA GLN A 107 -19.93 -0.77 -6.62
C GLN A 107 -19.27 -0.81 -8.01
N LEU A 108 -18.09 -1.42 -8.13
CA LEU A 108 -17.28 -1.45 -9.35
C LEU A 108 -17.06 -2.90 -9.81
N PRO A 109 -17.97 -3.48 -10.62
CA PRO A 109 -17.95 -4.92 -10.95
C PRO A 109 -16.72 -5.40 -11.73
N TRP A 110 -15.96 -4.48 -12.33
CA TRP A 110 -14.70 -4.76 -13.01
C TRP A 110 -13.53 -4.98 -12.03
N ILE A 111 -13.75 -4.80 -10.73
CA ILE A 111 -12.80 -5.12 -9.67
C ILE A 111 -13.02 -6.56 -9.17
N LYS A 112 -11.98 -7.39 -9.27
CA LYS A 112 -11.86 -8.69 -8.59
C LYS A 112 -11.20 -8.48 -7.22
N TYR A 113 -11.99 -8.52 -6.16
CA TYR A 113 -11.51 -8.32 -4.79
C TYR A 113 -11.02 -9.62 -4.14
N HIS A 114 -9.84 -9.54 -3.51
CA HIS A 114 -9.17 -10.64 -2.81
C HIS A 114 -8.86 -10.18 -1.39
N GLU A 115 -9.59 -10.72 -0.42
CA GLU A 115 -9.36 -10.45 1.00
C GLU A 115 -8.50 -11.55 1.63
N VAL A 116 -7.47 -11.16 2.37
CA VAL A 116 -6.49 -12.09 2.95
C VAL A 116 -6.60 -12.06 4.49
N PRO A 117 -7.16 -13.10 5.13
CA PRO A 117 -7.53 -13.09 6.55
C PRO A 117 -6.40 -12.76 7.53
N ASP A 118 -5.20 -13.31 7.31
CA ASP A 118 -4.08 -13.20 8.28
C ASP A 118 -3.01 -12.18 7.85
N ALA A 119 -3.32 -11.32 6.88
CA ALA A 119 -2.39 -10.33 6.35
C ALA A 119 -2.73 -8.90 6.80
N GLY A 120 -1.70 -8.13 7.10
CA GLY A 120 -1.79 -6.69 7.35
C GLY A 120 -1.49 -5.85 6.10
N HIS A 121 -1.00 -4.64 6.33
CA HIS A 121 -0.71 -3.66 5.30
C HIS A 121 0.46 -4.07 4.39
N LEU A 122 1.44 -4.80 4.93
CA LEU A 122 2.67 -5.19 4.26
C LEU A 122 2.54 -6.53 3.51
N LEU A 123 1.31 -6.94 3.14
CA LEU A 123 1.03 -8.24 2.55
C LEU A 123 1.91 -8.60 1.33
N LEU A 124 2.31 -7.61 0.53
CA LEU A 124 3.16 -7.78 -0.67
C LEU A 124 4.63 -8.12 -0.36
N TYR A 125 5.04 -8.08 0.91
CA TYR A 125 6.36 -8.56 1.33
C TYR A 125 6.35 -10.05 1.71
N ASN A 126 5.17 -10.68 1.78
CA ASN A 126 5.07 -12.12 1.92
C ASN A 126 5.23 -12.78 0.53
N ALA A 127 6.31 -13.54 0.35
CA ALA A 127 6.64 -14.15 -0.94
C ALA A 127 5.51 -15.01 -1.53
N THR A 128 4.80 -15.78 -0.70
CA THR A 128 3.70 -16.63 -1.14
C THR A 128 2.50 -15.81 -1.64
N LEU A 129 2.18 -14.72 -0.94
CA LEU A 129 1.09 -13.81 -1.38
C LEU A 129 1.48 -13.07 -2.65
N SER A 130 2.72 -12.62 -2.77
CA SER A 130 3.22 -11.96 -3.99
C SER A 130 3.18 -12.90 -5.18
N GLU A 131 3.56 -14.16 -5.00
CA GLU A 131 3.41 -15.18 -6.04
C GLU A 131 1.94 -15.37 -6.45
N ALA A 132 1.01 -15.42 -5.48
CA ALA A 132 -0.42 -15.53 -5.76
C ALA A 132 -0.94 -14.33 -6.56
N VAL A 133 -0.51 -13.11 -6.24
CA VAL A 133 -0.83 -11.88 -6.99
C VAL A 133 -0.35 -11.99 -8.43
N PHE A 134 0.92 -12.37 -8.65
CA PHE A 134 1.46 -12.53 -10.00
C PHE A 134 0.75 -13.62 -10.79
N ARG A 135 0.47 -14.76 -10.17
CA ARG A 135 -0.29 -15.86 -10.80
C ARG A 135 -1.66 -15.40 -11.22
N ALA A 136 -2.38 -14.68 -10.36
CA ALA A 136 -3.68 -14.12 -10.70
C ALA A 136 -3.58 -13.17 -11.90
N LEU A 137 -2.57 -12.29 -11.93
CA LEU A 137 -2.38 -11.32 -13.01
C LEU A 137 -2.12 -11.99 -14.37
N VAL A 138 -1.27 -13.03 -14.42
CA VAL A 138 -0.88 -13.68 -15.70
C VAL A 138 -1.84 -14.78 -16.15
N SER A 139 -2.77 -15.19 -15.28
CA SER A 139 -3.77 -16.23 -15.58
C SER A 139 -5.16 -15.65 -15.85
N SER A 140 -5.29 -14.31 -15.87
CA SER A 140 -6.54 -13.58 -16.07
C SER A 140 -6.88 -13.36 -17.53
#